data_AF-A0A4U9TID0-F1
#
_entry.id   AF-A0A4U9TID0-F1
#
_cell.length_a   1.000
_cell.length_b   1.000
_cell.length_c   1.000
_cell.angle_alpha   90.00
_cell.angle_beta   90.00
_cell.angle_gamma   90.00
#
_symmetry.space_group_name_H-M   'P 1'
#
loop_
_entity.id
_entity.type
_entity.pdbx_description
1 polymer ?
#
loop_
_entity_poly.entity_id
_entity_poly.type
_entity_poly.pdbx_seq_one_letter_code
_entity_poly.pdbx_strand_id
1 'polypeptide(L)'
;MLSVLIVKGLPTVLIEALICHTPIVSTRCPGGVAEIMTGELAAYMAEMNPDSLAEKLRLAWNKPPIITAETYRKFDRDNILDKYISLI
;
A
#
# COMPACT_ATOMS: atom_id res chain seq x y z
N MET A 1 -0.57 4.11 15.34
CA MET A 1 -1.84 3.49 14.93
C MET A 1 -1.52 2.59 13.74
N LEU A 2 -1.89 1.31 13.76
CA LEU A 2 -1.65 0.37 12.65
C LEU A 2 -2.97 0.22 11.87
N SER A 3 -2.96 0.41 10.55
CA SER A 3 -4.16 0.31 9.72
C SER A 3 -4.21 -1.02 8.98
N VAL A 4 -5.28 -1.79 9.21
CA VAL A 4 -5.55 -3.06 8.52
C VAL A 4 -6.58 -2.80 7.43
N LEU A 5 -6.22 -3.08 6.18
CA LEU A 5 -7.07 -2.76 5.04
C LEU A 5 -7.29 -4.00 4.19
N ILE A 6 -8.54 -4.45 4.08
CA ILE A 6 -8.97 -5.48 3.14
C ILE A 6 -9.70 -4.76 2.00
N VAL A 7 -9.01 -4.41 0.92
CA VAL A 7 -9.57 -3.60 -0.16
C VAL A 7 -9.77 -4.45 -1.43
N LYS A 8 -10.99 -4.44 -1.97
CA LYS A 8 -11.33 -4.92 -3.31
C LYS A 8 -11.66 -3.70 -4.18
N GLY A 9 -10.73 -3.23 -5.02
CA GLY A 9 -10.96 -2.08 -5.92
C GLY A 9 -9.79 -1.09 -6.00
N LEU A 10 -10.10 0.20 -6.24
CA LEU A 10 -9.12 1.27 -6.29
C LEU A 10 -8.63 1.59 -4.86
N PRO A 11 -7.35 1.38 -4.56
CA PRO A 11 -6.82 1.42 -3.21
C PRO A 11 -6.49 2.86 -2.74
N THR A 12 -7.40 3.82 -2.92
CA THR A 12 -7.17 5.22 -2.49
C THR A 12 -6.89 5.31 -0.99
N VAL A 13 -7.59 4.51 -0.18
CA VAL A 13 -7.38 4.45 1.28
C VAL A 13 -5.97 3.95 1.65
N LEU A 14 -5.34 3.09 0.83
CA LEU A 14 -3.95 2.67 1.05
C LEU A 14 -2.98 3.83 0.77
N ILE A 15 -3.25 4.63 -0.26
CA ILE A 15 -2.43 5.81 -0.59
C ILE A 15 -2.56 6.87 0.53
N GLU A 16 -3.78 7.13 1.00
CA GLU A 16 -4.04 8.06 2.11
C GLU A 16 -3.33 7.63 3.39
N ALA A 17 -3.37 6.33 3.72
CA ALA A 17 -2.65 5.79 4.87
C ALA A 17 -1.13 6.00 4.75
N LEU A 18 -0.56 5.82 3.55
CA LEU A 18 0.87 6.07 3.30
C LEU A 18 1.21 7.56 3.45
N ILE A 19 0.36 8.47 2.95
CA ILE A 19 0.54 9.92 3.13
C ILE A 19 0.52 10.30 4.62
N CYS A 20 -0.36 9.65 5.40
CA CYS A 20 -0.42 9.82 6.85
C CYS A 20 0.71 9.08 7.62
N HIS A 21 1.75 8.60 6.92
CA HIS A 21 2.85 7.82 7.48
C HIS A 21 2.39 6.64 8.35
N THR A 22 1.25 6.04 8.00
CA THR A 22 0.63 4.97 8.77
C THR A 22 1.01 3.62 8.18
N PRO A 23 1.63 2.71 8.96
CA PRO A 23 1.91 1.35 8.53
C PRO A 23 0.65 0.65 7.99
N ILE A 24 0.80 0.02 6.83
CA ILE A 24 -0.28 -0.68 6.13
C ILE A 24 0.01 -2.17 5.99
N VAL A 25 -1.04 -2.97 6.16
CA VAL A 25 -1.07 -4.39 5.81
C VAL A 25 -2.31 -4.60 4.94
N SER A 26 -2.14 -5.27 3.81
CA SER A 26 -3.22 -5.59 2.87
C SER A 26 -3.13 -7.02 2.38
N THR A 27 -4.27 -7.62 2.08
CA THR A 27 -4.30 -8.92 1.38
C THR A 27 -3.94 -8.74 -0.09
N ARG A 28 -3.41 -9.80 -0.71
CA ARG A 28 -3.14 -9.90 -2.15
C ARG A 28 -4.45 -10.08 -2.93
N CYS A 29 -5.32 -9.07 -2.88
CA CYS A 29 -6.48 -9.01 -3.76
C CYS A 29 -6.03 -8.66 -5.19
N PRO A 30 -6.59 -9.30 -6.24
CA PRO A 30 -6.41 -8.85 -7.61
C PRO A 30 -6.83 -7.38 -7.76
N GLY A 31 -5.99 -6.55 -8.39
CA GLY A 31 -6.22 -5.12 -8.58
C GLY A 31 -5.01 -4.26 -8.18
N GLY A 32 -5.26 -2.98 -7.92
CA GLY A 32 -4.21 -1.96 -7.72
C GLY A 32 -3.38 -2.09 -6.44
N VAL A 33 -3.68 -3.04 -5.55
CA VAL A 33 -2.91 -3.25 -4.31
C VAL A 33 -1.49 -3.69 -4.62
N ALA A 34 -1.30 -4.59 -5.60
CA ALA A 34 0.02 -5.06 -6.01
C ALA A 34 0.88 -3.93 -6.62
N GLU A 35 0.23 -2.91 -7.21
CA GLU A 35 0.91 -1.74 -7.74
C GLU A 35 1.40 -0.81 -6.63
N ILE A 36 0.72 -0.77 -5.47
CA ILE A 36 1.12 0.03 -4.30
C ILE A 36 2.17 -0.71 -3.46
N MET A 37 1.88 -1.97 -3.10
CA MET A 37 2.64 -2.79 -2.14
C MET A 37 3.90 -3.38 -2.78
N THR A 38 4.79 -2.51 -3.25
CA THR A 38 6.05 -2.83 -3.95
C THR A 38 7.26 -2.52 -3.06
N GLY A 39 8.44 -3.06 -3.39
CA GLY A 39 9.67 -2.79 -2.63
C GLY A 39 9.56 -3.28 -1.18
N GLU A 40 9.90 -2.44 -0.19
CA GLU A 40 9.75 -2.78 1.24
C GLU A 40 8.31 -3.14 1.62
N LEU A 41 7.32 -2.49 1.02
CA LEU A 41 5.91 -2.74 1.34
C LEU A 41 5.43 -4.13 0.89
N ALA A 42 6.12 -4.77 -0.06
CA ALA A 42 5.75 -6.10 -0.54
C ALA A 42 5.78 -7.17 0.57
N ALA A 43 6.64 -6.99 1.58
CA ALA A 43 6.73 -7.89 2.73
C ALA A 43 5.48 -7.90 3.62
N TYR A 44 4.68 -6.82 3.56
CA TYR A 44 3.46 -6.60 4.36
C TYR A 44 2.18 -6.95 3.59
N MET A 45 2.32 -7.58 2.42
CA MET A 45 1.20 -8.12 1.68
C MET A 45 0.90 -9.55 2.16
N ALA A 46 -0.30 -9.74 2.72
CA ALA A 46 -0.79 -11.03 3.20
C ALA A 46 -1.45 -11.83 2.09
N GLU A 47 -1.48 -13.15 2.22
CA GLU A 47 -2.38 -13.97 1.42
C GLU A 47 -3.84 -13.75 1.82
N MET A 48 -4.79 -14.24 1.01
CA MET A 48 -6.22 -14.14 1.29
C MET A 48 -6.66 -15.20 2.33
N ASN A 49 -5.94 -15.30 3.45
CA ASN A 49 -6.29 -16.15 4.58
C ASN A 49 -5.98 -15.45 5.92
N PRO A 50 -6.68 -15.81 7.01
CA PRO A 50 -6.53 -15.14 8.30
C PRO A 50 -5.14 -15.31 8.94
N ASP A 51 -4.51 -16.47 8.79
CA ASP A 51 -3.21 -16.77 9.40
C ASP A 51 -2.11 -15.87 8.82
N SER A 52 -2.07 -15.76 7.49
CA SER A 52 -1.13 -14.87 6.79
C SER A 52 -1.38 -13.41 7.15
N LEU A 53 -2.65 -12.98 7.25
CA LEU A 53 -2.98 -11.62 7.67
C LEU A 53 -2.48 -11.34 9.10
N ALA A 54 -2.70 -12.27 10.04
CA ALA A 54 -2.22 -12.13 11.41
C ALA A 54 -0.69 -12.07 11.48
N GLU A 55 0.01 -12.88 10.69
CA GLU A 55 1.47 -12.83 10.57
C GLU A 55 1.96 -11.47 10.09
N LYS A 56 1.37 -10.93 9.01
CA LYS A 56 1.76 -9.62 8.47
C LYS A 56 1.44 -8.47 9.41
N LEU A 57 0.34 -8.56 10.16
CA LEU A 57 0.02 -7.57 11.20
C LEU A 57 1.05 -7.58 12.33
N ARG A 58 1.46 -8.76 12.80
CA ARG A 58 2.54 -8.88 13.79
C ARG A 58 3.86 -8.36 13.24
N LEU A 59 4.16 -8.62 11.98
CA LEU A 59 5.36 -8.08 11.32
C LEU A 59 5.33 -6.56 11.30
N ALA A 60 4.25 -5.94 10.82
CA ALA A 60 4.08 -4.49 10.79
C ALA A 60 4.13 -3.84 12.18
N TRP A 61 3.66 -4.54 13.21
CA TRP A 61 3.71 -4.05 14.59
C TRP A 61 5.12 -4.08 15.16
N ASN A 62 5.85 -5.19 14.99
CA ASN A 62 7.19 -5.36 15.56
C ASN A 62 8.27 -4.64 14.74
N LYS A 63 8.10 -4.60 13.43
CA LYS A 63 9.01 -3.98 12.48
C LYS A 63 8.17 -3.18 11.48
N PRO A 64 7.75 -1.96 11.82
CA PRO A 64 6.98 -1.12 10.90
C PRO A 64 7.82 -0.77 9.66
N PRO A 65 7.20 -0.71 8.47
CA PRO A 65 7.88 -0.24 7.27
C PRO A 65 8.29 1.23 7.41
N ILE A 66 9.37 1.61 6.75
CA ILE A 66 9.76 3.01 6.65
C ILE A 66 8.97 3.63 5.49
N ILE A 67 8.02 4.50 5.81
CA ILE A 67 7.18 5.18 4.82
C ILE A 67 7.77 6.56 4.52
N THR A 68 8.26 6.73 3.29
CA THR A 68 8.82 8.00 2.80
C THR A 68 7.91 8.61 1.73
N ALA A 69 8.14 9.88 1.41
CA ALA A 69 7.44 10.54 0.30
C ALA A 69 7.63 9.81 -1.04
N GLU A 70 8.76 9.13 -1.23
CA GLU A 70 9.02 8.33 -2.43
C GLU A 70 8.06 7.14 -2.55
N THR A 71 7.61 6.57 -1.42
CA THR A 71 6.71 5.41 -1.39
C THR A 71 5.39 5.67 -2.11
N TYR A 72 4.88 6.91 -2.06
CA TYR A 72 3.62 7.32 -2.68
C TYR A 72 3.79 8.38 -3.79
N ARG A 73 5.00 8.86 -4.08
CA ARG A 73 5.28 9.85 -5.14
C ARG A 73 4.72 9.45 -6.51
N LYS A 74 4.67 8.14 -6.82
CA LYS A 74 4.10 7.65 -8.09
C LYS A 74 2.61 8.00 -8.27
N PHE A 75 1.91 8.32 -7.19
CA PHE A 75 0.52 8.74 -7.16
C PHE A 75 0.36 10.26 -6.93
N ASP A 76 1.44 11.01 -6.96
CA ASP A 76 1.38 12.47 -6.88
C ASP A 76 0.65 13.06 -8.08
N ARG A 77 -0.09 14.15 -7.84
CA ARG A 77 -0.89 14.83 -8.87
C ARG A 77 -0.06 15.16 -10.10
N ASP A 78 1.13 15.73 -9.92
CA ASP A 78 1.94 16.23 -11.04
C ASP A 78 2.44 15.06 -11.90
N ASN A 79 2.86 13.96 -11.26
CA ASN A 79 3.26 12.74 -11.95
C ASN A 79 2.10 12.05 -12.71
N ILE A 80 0.87 12.14 -12.17
CA ILE A 80 -0.31 11.62 -12.86
C ILE A 80 -0.67 12.52 -14.05
N LEU A 81 -0.64 13.84 -13.89
CA LEU A 81 -0.89 14.79 -14.98
C LEU A 81 0.05 14.58 -16.16
N ASP A 82 1.35 14.40 -15.91
CA ASP A 82 2.34 14.12 -16.95
C ASP A 82 2.00 12.84 -17.74
N LYS A 83 1.53 11.78 -17.06
CA LYS A 83 1.10 10.55 -17.72
C LYS A 83 -0.14 10.76 -18.58
N TYR A 84 -1.12 11.53 -18.12
CA TYR A 84 -2.31 11.84 -18.91
C TYR A 84 -1.97 12.68 -20.15
N ILE A 85 -1.07 13.67 -20.02
CA ILE A 85 -0.61 14.49 -21.14
C ILE A 85 0.15 13.65 -22.18
N SER A 86 0.90 12.62 -21.75
CA SER A 86 1.63 11.74 -22.67
C SER A 86 0.76 10.83 -23.55
N LEU A 87 -0.54 10.73 -23.25
CA LEU A 87 -1.50 9.90 -24.00
C LEU A 87 -2.21 10.68 -25.12
N ILE A 88 -1.95 11.98 -25.23
CA ILE A 88 -2.50 12.90 -26.23
C ILE A 88 -1.41 13.26 -27.24
#